data_AF-A0A838YTQ4-F1
#
_entry.id   AF-A0A838YTQ4-F1
#
_cell.length_a   1.000
_cell.length_b   1.000
_cell.length_c   1.000
_cell.angle_alpha   90.00
_cell.angle_beta   90.00
_cell.angle_gamma   90.00
#
_symmetry.space_group_name_H-M   'P 1'
#
loop_
_entity.id
_entity.type
_entity.pdbx_description
1 polymer ?
#
loop_
_entity_poly.entity_id
_entity_poly.type
_entity_poly.pdbx_seq_one_letter_code
_entity_poly.pdbx_strand_id
1 'polypeptide(L)'
;MNNETARYIINHFPNLLTTTEKMAIRHSNISFKLNFTIHDSSSQKVKVAYEKGWLNTDSAVLDLLKDGYDTFELNVIQRIMTETPEKVYFNNCPECGRLARTPYARQCRCGCQWHHIIQAQFRFESAFQINGRGFFLIGKLIKGEIKEGNYIDLTPIGLNCKPIVERIGFALKHHEGEVWEDFGLGTNELNPEQQLYIKSLGSFPLSLDILNER
;
A
#
# COMPACT_ATOMS: atom_id res chain seq x y z
N MET A 1 -3.68 8.86 -19.79
CA MET A 1 -4.24 8.28 -18.54
C MET A 1 -5.41 9.14 -18.08
N ASN A 2 -6.36 8.61 -17.31
CA ASN A 2 -7.56 9.35 -16.89
C ASN A 2 -7.49 9.77 -15.40
N ASN A 3 -8.41 10.64 -14.97
CA ASN A 3 -8.44 11.17 -13.59
C ASN A 3 -8.76 10.08 -12.53
N GLU A 4 -9.36 8.95 -12.90
CA GLU A 4 -9.61 7.86 -11.95
C GLU A 4 -8.29 7.13 -11.62
N THR A 5 -7.50 6.79 -12.64
CA THR A 5 -6.16 6.24 -12.47
C THR A 5 -5.27 7.19 -11.69
N ALA A 6 -5.42 8.49 -11.94
CA ALA A 6 -4.68 9.54 -11.25
C ALA A 6 -4.86 9.51 -9.74
N ARG A 7 -6.11 9.62 -9.33
CA ARG A 7 -6.49 9.61 -7.93
C ARG A 7 -6.16 8.29 -7.27
N TYR A 8 -6.28 7.18 -8.00
CA TYR A 8 -5.89 5.88 -7.47
C TYR A 8 -4.39 5.84 -7.11
N ILE A 9 -3.51 6.29 -8.00
CA ILE A 9 -2.06 6.30 -7.74
C ILE A 9 -1.73 7.25 -6.58
N ILE A 10 -2.23 8.49 -6.62
CA ILE A 10 -1.93 9.50 -5.60
C ILE A 10 -2.37 9.04 -4.20
N ASN A 11 -3.55 8.42 -4.10
CA ASN A 11 -4.09 8.00 -2.81
C ASN A 11 -3.45 6.72 -2.26
N HIS A 12 -3.07 5.78 -3.13
CA HIS A 12 -2.63 4.44 -2.70
C HIS A 12 -1.14 4.20 -2.82
N PHE A 13 -0.40 5.10 -3.47
CA PHE A 13 1.05 5.03 -3.63
C PHE A 13 1.75 6.31 -3.13
N PRO A 14 1.43 6.79 -1.91
CA PRO A 14 1.97 8.05 -1.41
C PRO A 14 3.49 8.01 -1.21
N ASN A 15 4.09 6.81 -1.13
CA ASN A 15 5.54 6.62 -1.08
C ASN A 15 6.25 7.01 -2.39
N LEU A 16 5.55 7.03 -3.53
CA LEU A 16 6.10 7.42 -4.83
C LEU A 16 6.04 8.93 -5.09
N LEU A 17 5.37 9.68 -4.20
CA LEU A 17 5.29 11.13 -4.27
C LEU A 17 6.55 11.79 -3.71
N THR A 18 7.02 12.84 -4.38
CA THR A 18 8.08 13.70 -3.86
C THR A 18 7.58 14.51 -2.66
N THR A 19 8.50 15.05 -1.86
CA THR A 19 8.15 15.91 -0.72
C THR A 19 7.32 17.12 -1.16
N THR A 20 7.70 17.76 -2.27
CA THR A 20 6.99 18.92 -2.83
C THR A 20 5.59 18.55 -3.32
N GLU A 21 5.42 17.40 -3.98
CA GLU A 21 4.09 16.92 -4.40
C GLU A 21 3.18 16.63 -3.20
N LYS A 22 3.71 15.99 -2.14
CA LYS A 22 2.97 15.78 -0.89
C LYS A 22 2.52 17.10 -0.27
N MET A 23 3.38 18.11 -0.30
CA MET A 23 3.07 19.46 0.18
C MET A 23 2.00 20.13 -0.68
N ALA A 24 2.06 19.98 -2.01
CA ALA A 24 1.06 20.52 -2.95
C ALA A 24 -0.33 19.88 -2.76
N ILE A 25 -0.38 18.55 -2.56
CA ILE A 25 -1.63 17.83 -2.24
C ILE A 25 -2.21 18.33 -0.92
N ARG A 26 -1.37 18.47 0.12
CA ARG A 26 -1.80 18.97 1.43
C ARG A 26 -2.34 20.40 1.33
N HIS A 27 -1.61 21.29 0.65
CA HIS A 27 -2.02 22.66 0.38
C HIS A 27 -3.40 22.67 -0.28
N SER A 28 -3.56 21.97 -1.40
CA SER A 28 -4.81 21.94 -2.18
C SER A 28 -6.00 21.43 -1.37
N ASN A 29 -5.82 20.35 -0.62
CA ASN A 29 -6.87 19.78 0.23
C ASN A 29 -7.32 20.74 1.33
N ILE A 30 -6.39 21.48 1.93
CA ILE A 30 -6.69 22.44 2.99
C ILE A 30 -7.32 23.71 2.41
N SER A 31 -6.80 24.22 1.30
CA SER A 31 -7.38 25.34 0.56
C SER A 31 -8.83 25.05 0.18
N PHE A 32 -9.11 23.87 -0.37
CA PHE A 32 -10.49 23.45 -0.69
C PHE A 32 -11.38 23.37 0.55
N LYS A 33 -10.93 22.71 1.63
CA LYS A 33 -11.72 22.57 2.88
C LYS A 33 -12.03 23.91 3.56
N LEU A 34 -11.15 24.89 3.41
CA LEU A 34 -11.34 26.22 3.98
C LEU A 34 -12.15 27.15 3.07
N ASN A 35 -12.58 26.70 1.89
CA ASN A 35 -13.08 27.56 0.81
C ASN A 35 -12.14 28.75 0.56
N PHE A 36 -10.83 28.49 0.70
CA PHE A 36 -9.82 29.53 0.63
C PHE A 36 -9.78 30.09 -0.79
N THR A 37 -10.22 31.34 -0.90
CA THR A 37 -9.90 32.18 -2.06
C THR A 37 -8.84 33.18 -1.62
N ILE A 38 -8.01 33.63 -2.55
CA ILE A 38 -6.94 34.62 -2.29
C ILE A 38 -7.50 35.89 -1.59
N HIS A 39 -8.80 36.15 -1.72
CA HIS A 39 -9.52 37.27 -1.13
C HIS A 39 -9.98 37.06 0.33
N ASP A 40 -9.85 35.85 0.91
CA ASP A 40 -10.31 35.51 2.27
C ASP A 40 -9.14 35.17 3.23
N SER A 41 -8.00 35.83 3.03
CA SER A 41 -6.77 35.67 3.82
C SER A 41 -6.88 36.16 5.27
N SER A 42 -8.00 36.78 5.66
CA SER A 42 -8.20 37.36 6.99
C SER A 42 -8.80 36.39 8.00
N SER A 43 -9.36 35.25 7.56
CA SER A 43 -9.98 34.30 8.48
C SER A 43 -8.96 33.66 9.42
N GLN A 44 -9.30 33.57 10.70
CA GLN A 44 -8.42 32.97 11.72
C GLN A 44 -8.01 31.53 11.36
N LYS A 45 -8.87 30.80 10.65
CA LYS A 45 -8.61 29.43 10.19
C LYS A 45 -7.47 29.37 9.16
N VAL A 46 -7.41 30.34 8.24
CA VAL A 46 -6.34 30.44 7.24
C VAL A 46 -5.00 30.78 7.90
N LYS A 47 -4.99 31.71 8.85
CA LYS A 47 -3.77 32.05 9.62
C LYS A 47 -3.19 30.84 10.34
N VAL A 48 -4.04 30.11 11.07
CA VAL A 48 -3.63 28.86 11.75
C VAL A 48 -3.12 27.83 10.75
N ALA A 49 -3.73 27.72 9.57
CA ALA A 49 -3.28 26.78 8.55
C ALA A 49 -1.87 27.10 8.01
N TYR A 50 -1.49 28.38 7.88
CA TYR A 50 -0.11 28.77 7.57
C TYR A 50 0.84 28.51 8.74
N GLU A 51 0.48 28.89 9.97
CA GLU A 51 1.30 28.66 11.17
C GLU A 51 1.59 27.17 11.39
N LYS A 52 0.64 26.29 11.05
CA LYS A 52 0.81 24.83 11.13
C LYS A 52 1.49 24.22 9.90
N GLY A 53 1.86 25.01 8.90
CA GLY A 53 2.49 24.56 7.66
C GLY A 53 1.58 23.68 6.79
N TRP A 54 0.26 23.85 6.92
CA TRP A 54 -0.74 23.13 6.12
C TRP A 54 -1.02 23.83 4.80
N LEU A 55 -1.06 25.16 4.83
CA LEU A 55 -0.92 25.99 3.64
C LEU A 55 0.53 26.36 3.45
N ASN A 56 0.91 26.54 2.19
CA ASN A 56 2.29 26.74 1.80
C ASN A 56 2.44 28.05 1.03
N THR A 57 3.58 28.73 1.23
CA THR A 57 3.99 29.95 0.52
C THR A 57 5.20 29.72 -0.37
N ASP A 58 5.78 28.52 -0.35
CA ASP A 58 6.89 28.12 -1.21
C ASP A 58 6.45 28.14 -2.67
N SER A 59 7.16 28.92 -3.48
CA SER A 59 6.86 29.05 -4.91
C SER A 59 6.96 27.71 -5.63
N ALA A 60 7.88 26.82 -5.24
CA ALA A 60 8.01 25.51 -5.87
C ALA A 60 6.74 24.65 -5.67
N VAL A 61 6.07 24.77 -4.52
CA VAL A 61 4.80 24.07 -4.25
C VAL A 61 3.64 24.71 -5.01
N LEU A 62 3.59 26.04 -5.05
CA LEU A 62 2.54 26.78 -5.75
C LEU A 62 2.63 26.63 -7.27
N ASP A 63 3.85 26.58 -7.81
CA ASP A 63 4.11 26.39 -9.24
C ASP A 63 3.61 25.04 -9.75
N LEU A 64 3.62 24.00 -8.91
CA LEU A 64 3.02 22.70 -9.25
C LEU A 64 1.50 22.80 -9.47
N LEU A 65 0.84 23.78 -8.86
CA LEU A 65 -0.62 23.93 -8.85
C LEU A 65 -1.12 25.03 -9.81
N LYS A 66 -0.22 25.76 -10.48
CA LYS A 66 -0.54 26.95 -11.29
C LYS A 66 -1.54 26.69 -12.42
N ASP A 67 -1.50 25.49 -13.00
CA ASP A 67 -2.35 25.05 -14.11
C ASP A 67 -3.59 24.27 -13.62
N GLY A 68 -3.88 24.34 -12.32
CA GLY A 68 -5.00 23.67 -11.66
C GLY A 68 -4.66 22.28 -11.11
N TYR A 69 -5.49 21.81 -10.18
CA TYR A 69 -5.25 20.55 -9.47
C TYR A 69 -5.34 19.32 -10.37
N ASP A 70 -6.29 19.27 -11.31
CA ASP A 70 -6.41 18.13 -12.23
C ASP A 70 -5.16 18.00 -13.12
N THR A 71 -4.61 19.12 -13.62
CA THR A 71 -3.36 19.14 -14.39
C THR A 71 -2.18 18.68 -13.53
N PHE A 72 -2.12 19.15 -12.28
CA PHE A 72 -1.14 18.69 -11.30
C PHE A 72 -1.21 17.17 -11.11
N GLU A 73 -2.41 16.60 -10.88
CA GLU A 73 -2.58 15.15 -10.70
C GLU A 73 -2.00 14.41 -11.92
N LEU A 74 -2.37 14.81 -13.14
CA LEU A 74 -1.89 14.22 -14.40
C LEU A 74 -0.37 14.27 -14.54
N ASN A 75 0.26 15.40 -14.20
CA ASN A 75 1.71 15.57 -14.26
C ASN A 75 2.44 14.63 -13.28
N VAL A 76 1.92 14.49 -12.05
CA VAL A 76 2.48 13.58 -11.04
C VAL A 76 2.49 12.14 -11.55
N ILE A 77 1.40 11.67 -12.15
CA ILE A 77 1.35 10.29 -12.67
C ILE A 77 2.25 10.13 -13.87
N GLN A 78 2.27 11.11 -14.78
CA GLN A 78 3.14 11.05 -15.93
C GLN A 78 4.59 10.84 -15.48
N ARG A 79 5.03 11.57 -14.44
CA ARG A 79 6.32 11.37 -13.80
C ARG A 79 6.46 9.96 -13.23
N ILE A 80 5.56 9.53 -12.32
CA ILE A 80 5.64 8.22 -11.65
C ILE A 80 5.70 7.07 -12.65
N MET A 81 4.89 7.12 -13.71
CA MET A 81 4.83 6.08 -14.75
C MET A 81 5.99 6.13 -15.73
N THR A 82 6.70 7.26 -15.81
CA THR A 82 7.94 7.37 -16.60
C THR A 82 9.14 6.89 -15.80
N GLU A 83 9.21 7.23 -14.51
CA GLU A 83 10.38 6.97 -13.66
C GLU A 83 10.34 5.61 -12.97
N THR A 84 9.16 5.17 -12.51
CA THR A 84 8.98 3.99 -11.66
C THR A 84 7.67 3.23 -11.94
N PRO A 85 7.34 2.89 -13.20
CA PRO A 85 6.09 2.21 -13.54
C PRO A 85 5.93 0.85 -12.83
N GLU A 86 7.03 0.16 -12.55
CA GLU A 86 7.07 -1.17 -11.91
C GLU A 86 6.59 -1.16 -10.46
N LYS A 87 6.58 0.01 -9.80
CA LYS A 87 6.12 0.17 -8.42
C LYS A 87 4.62 0.41 -8.31
N VAL A 88 3.95 0.68 -9.43
CA VAL A 88 2.50 0.92 -9.49
C VAL A 88 1.79 -0.34 -9.94
N TYR A 89 0.67 -0.64 -9.29
CA TYR A 89 -0.15 -1.79 -9.64
C TYR A 89 -1.63 -1.51 -9.52
N PHE A 90 -2.38 -2.10 -10.45
CA PHE A 90 -3.81 -1.89 -10.58
C PHE A 90 -4.57 -3.15 -10.19
N ASN A 91 -5.42 -3.03 -9.18
CA ASN A 91 -6.36 -4.07 -8.84
C ASN A 91 -7.60 -3.91 -9.71
N ASN A 92 -7.70 -4.67 -10.79
CA ASN A 92 -8.84 -4.63 -11.70
C ASN A 92 -9.80 -5.79 -11.39
N CYS A 93 -11.09 -5.54 -11.56
CA CYS A 93 -12.10 -6.56 -11.40
C CYS A 93 -11.90 -7.69 -12.43
N PRO A 94 -11.88 -8.97 -12.01
CA PRO A 94 -11.69 -10.09 -12.93
C PRO A 94 -12.85 -10.23 -13.93
N GLU A 95 -14.07 -9.82 -13.57
CA GLU A 95 -15.23 -9.91 -14.45
C GLU A 95 -15.38 -8.71 -15.40
N CYS A 96 -15.30 -7.49 -14.89
CA CYS A 96 -15.59 -6.28 -15.69
C CYS A 96 -14.36 -5.45 -16.09
N GLY A 97 -13.17 -5.81 -15.64
CA GLY A 97 -11.90 -5.13 -15.95
C GLY A 97 -11.75 -3.73 -15.33
N ARG A 98 -12.75 -3.20 -14.63
CA ARG A 98 -12.69 -1.87 -14.01
C ARG A 98 -11.77 -1.84 -12.80
N LEU A 99 -11.11 -0.71 -12.59
CA LEU A 99 -10.27 -0.45 -11.43
C LEU A 99 -11.08 -0.52 -10.13
N ALA A 100 -10.59 -1.32 -9.18
CA ALA A 100 -11.17 -1.43 -7.85
C ALA A 100 -10.90 -0.16 -7.02
N ARG A 101 -11.66 0.03 -5.93
CA ARG A 101 -11.54 1.24 -5.08
C ARG A 101 -10.19 1.34 -4.37
N THR A 102 -9.60 0.20 -4.02
CA THR A 102 -8.30 0.12 -3.33
C THR A 102 -7.48 -1.05 -3.93
N PRO A 103 -6.16 -1.04 -3.76
CA PRO A 103 -5.31 -2.08 -4.31
C PRO A 103 -5.53 -3.48 -3.72
N TYR A 104 -6.10 -3.56 -2.52
CA TYR A 104 -6.40 -4.81 -1.82
C TYR A 104 -7.91 -5.13 -1.76
N ALA A 105 -8.75 -4.38 -2.47
CA ALA A 105 -10.18 -4.66 -2.53
C ALA A 105 -10.48 -6.04 -3.14
N ARG A 106 -11.49 -6.71 -2.60
CA ARG A 106 -11.98 -8.03 -3.07
C ARG A 106 -13.40 -7.99 -3.61
N GLN A 107 -13.92 -6.79 -3.82
CA GLN A 107 -15.25 -6.53 -4.34
C GLN A 107 -15.20 -5.34 -5.31
N CYS A 108 -15.86 -5.51 -6.45
CA CYS A 108 -16.02 -4.47 -7.46
C CYS A 108 -17.34 -3.72 -7.30
N ARG A 109 -17.40 -2.51 -7.89
CA ARG A 109 -18.64 -1.72 -8.02
C ARG A 109 -19.70 -2.40 -8.89
N CYS A 110 -19.33 -3.38 -9.74
CA CYS A 110 -20.30 -4.18 -10.50
C CYS A 110 -20.98 -5.28 -9.64
N GLY A 111 -20.56 -5.49 -8.39
CA GLY A 111 -21.09 -6.53 -7.51
C GLY A 111 -20.26 -7.81 -7.46
N CYS A 112 -19.41 -8.06 -8.46
CA CYS A 112 -18.44 -9.16 -8.45
C CYS A 112 -17.57 -9.11 -7.20
N GLN A 113 -17.37 -10.27 -6.57
CA GLN A 113 -16.48 -10.45 -5.44
C GLN A 113 -15.63 -11.71 -5.61
N TRP A 114 -14.38 -11.64 -5.17
CA TRP A 114 -13.42 -12.73 -5.29
C TRP A 114 -12.85 -13.11 -3.92
N HIS A 115 -13.66 -13.00 -2.87
CA HIS A 115 -13.29 -13.49 -1.53
C HIS A 115 -13.07 -15.00 -1.47
N HIS A 116 -13.63 -15.76 -2.42
CA HIS A 116 -13.52 -17.22 -2.48
C HIS A 116 -12.09 -17.70 -2.75
N ILE A 117 -11.21 -16.82 -3.22
CA ILE A 117 -9.79 -17.16 -3.42
C ILE A 117 -9.00 -17.13 -2.10
N ILE A 118 -9.53 -16.48 -1.06
CA ILE A 118 -8.88 -16.36 0.24
C ILE A 118 -9.02 -17.68 0.99
N GLN A 119 -7.91 -18.38 1.13
CA GLN A 119 -7.81 -19.66 1.81
C GLN A 119 -7.54 -19.49 3.31
N ALA A 120 -6.73 -18.49 3.68
CA ALA A 120 -6.40 -18.21 5.06
C ALA A 120 -6.03 -16.73 5.29
N GLN A 121 -5.97 -16.32 6.56
CA GLN A 121 -5.51 -15.01 7.00
C GLN A 121 -4.34 -15.18 7.96
N PHE A 122 -3.21 -14.54 7.63
CA PHE A 122 -1.94 -14.69 8.33
C PHE A 122 -1.48 -13.33 8.87
N ARG A 123 -1.29 -13.20 10.18
CA ARG A 123 -0.75 -11.99 10.79
C ARG A 123 0.77 -12.04 10.78
N PHE A 124 1.38 -11.16 9.99
CA PHE A 124 2.83 -11.05 9.86
C PHE A 124 3.48 -10.36 11.07
N GLU A 125 4.52 -10.97 11.63
CA GLU A 125 5.26 -10.46 12.79
C GLU A 125 6.71 -10.12 12.48
N SER A 126 7.40 -10.95 11.68
CA SER A 126 8.79 -10.71 11.30
C SER A 126 9.18 -11.55 10.08
N ALA A 127 10.34 -11.28 9.49
CA ALA A 127 10.89 -12.12 8.43
C ALA A 127 12.39 -12.34 8.59
N PHE A 128 12.87 -13.48 8.11
CA PHE A 128 14.31 -13.78 8.10
C PHE A 128 14.70 -14.69 6.93
N GLN A 129 15.99 -14.71 6.62
CA GLN A 129 16.57 -15.61 5.61
C GLN A 129 17.28 -16.74 6.34
N ILE A 130 17.02 -17.98 5.95
CA ILE A 130 17.84 -19.13 6.36
C ILE A 130 18.72 -19.55 5.18
N ASN A 131 20.03 -19.58 5.38
CA ASN A 131 20.99 -20.03 4.37
C ASN A 131 20.64 -21.46 3.92
N GLY A 132 20.51 -21.65 2.60
CA GLY A 132 20.14 -22.93 2.00
C GLY A 132 18.68 -23.36 2.20
N ARG A 133 17.84 -22.59 2.92
CA ARG A 133 16.41 -22.94 3.10
C ARG A 133 15.40 -21.92 2.56
N GLY A 134 15.78 -20.68 2.32
CA GLY A 134 14.92 -19.66 1.71
C GLY A 134 14.55 -18.52 2.67
N PHE A 135 13.70 -17.62 2.18
CA PHE A 135 13.18 -16.48 2.93
C PHE A 135 11.87 -16.86 3.62
N PHE A 136 11.75 -16.59 4.91
CA PHE A 136 10.58 -16.95 5.71
C PHE A 136 9.88 -15.71 6.27
N LEU A 137 8.56 -15.66 6.13
CA LEU A 137 7.68 -14.77 6.86
C LEU A 137 7.14 -15.51 8.08
N ILE A 138 7.33 -14.93 9.26
CA ILE A 138 6.89 -15.49 10.54
C ILE A 138 5.68 -14.72 11.04
N GLY A 139 4.75 -15.45 11.63
CA GLY A 139 3.55 -14.86 12.15
C GLY A 139 2.56 -15.87 12.68
N LYS A 140 1.31 -15.46 12.78
CA LYS A 140 0.22 -16.25 13.36
C LYS A 140 -0.88 -16.49 12.34
N LEU A 141 -1.33 -17.73 12.25
CA LEU A 141 -2.54 -18.06 11.51
C LEU A 141 -3.75 -17.55 12.29
N ILE A 142 -4.51 -16.63 11.69
CA ILE A 142 -5.70 -16.04 12.30
C ILE A 142 -6.94 -16.84 11.93
N LYS A 143 -7.03 -17.32 10.68
CA LYS A 143 -8.16 -18.07 10.16
C LYS A 143 -7.75 -18.91 8.95
N GLY A 144 -8.40 -20.05 8.76
CA GLY A 144 -8.27 -20.89 7.57
C GLY A 144 -7.15 -21.91 7.71
N GLU A 145 -6.75 -22.49 6.58
CA GLU A 145 -5.67 -23.49 6.50
C GLU A 145 -4.68 -23.06 5.42
N ILE A 146 -3.38 -23.18 5.69
CA ILE A 146 -2.34 -22.85 4.70
C ILE A 146 -1.73 -24.14 4.18
N LYS A 147 -1.53 -24.22 2.87
CA LYS A 147 -0.86 -25.34 2.19
C LYS A 147 0.26 -24.83 1.30
N GLU A 148 1.26 -25.67 1.09
CA GLU A 148 2.26 -25.43 0.04
C GLU A 148 1.54 -25.30 -1.31
N GLY A 149 2.01 -24.35 -2.13
CA GLY A 149 1.34 -23.97 -3.37
C GLY A 149 0.35 -22.81 -3.24
N ASN A 150 -0.06 -22.43 -2.02
CA ASN A 150 -0.81 -21.18 -1.81
C ASN A 150 0.07 -19.96 -2.06
N TYR A 151 -0.54 -18.78 -2.20
CA TYR A 151 0.17 -17.53 -2.46
C TYR A 151 -0.02 -16.54 -1.32
N ILE A 152 1.04 -15.85 -0.91
CA ILE A 152 0.97 -14.83 0.14
C ILE A 152 0.69 -13.48 -0.52
N ASP A 153 -0.44 -12.83 -0.26
CA ASP A 153 -0.69 -11.49 -0.80
C ASP A 153 0.09 -10.44 0.00
N LEU A 154 1.19 -9.94 -0.59
CA LEU A 154 2.02 -8.89 0.01
C LEU A 154 1.57 -7.47 -0.36
N THR A 155 0.48 -7.35 -1.11
CA THR A 155 -0.13 -6.06 -1.48
C THR A 155 -0.38 -5.15 -0.27
N PRO A 156 -0.94 -5.64 0.86
CA PRO A 156 -1.22 -4.80 2.02
C PRO A 156 0.02 -4.15 2.65
N ILE A 157 1.20 -4.76 2.48
CA ILE A 157 2.47 -4.21 2.98
C ILE A 157 3.21 -3.38 1.91
N GLY A 158 2.58 -3.10 0.77
CA GLY A 158 3.11 -2.24 -0.28
C GLY A 158 3.96 -2.96 -1.34
N LEU A 159 3.93 -4.29 -1.40
CA LEU A 159 4.60 -5.06 -2.44
C LEU A 159 3.59 -5.67 -3.41
N ASN A 160 3.72 -5.35 -4.70
CA ASN A 160 2.88 -5.95 -5.74
C ASN A 160 3.34 -7.35 -6.15
N CYS A 161 3.36 -8.28 -5.21
CA CYS A 161 3.66 -9.66 -5.52
C CYS A 161 2.88 -10.61 -4.63
N LYS A 162 2.67 -11.80 -5.18
CA LYS A 162 1.99 -12.91 -4.53
C LYS A 162 2.90 -14.13 -4.53
N PRO A 163 4.00 -14.10 -3.74
CA PRO A 163 4.95 -15.21 -3.71
C PRO A 163 4.25 -16.51 -3.30
N ILE A 164 4.63 -17.60 -3.96
CA ILE A 164 4.17 -18.94 -3.60
C ILE A 164 4.79 -19.38 -2.26
N VAL A 165 3.97 -20.02 -1.44
CA VAL A 165 4.38 -20.73 -0.22
C VAL A 165 4.99 -22.05 -0.67
N GLU A 166 6.31 -22.13 -0.63
CA GLU A 166 7.05 -23.35 -1.00
C GLU A 166 7.30 -24.25 0.20
N ARG A 167 7.27 -23.69 1.42
CA ARG A 167 7.59 -24.40 2.66
C ARG A 167 6.76 -23.85 3.80
N ILE A 168 6.33 -24.74 4.69
CA ILE A 168 5.69 -24.37 5.95
C ILE A 168 6.56 -24.87 7.10
N GLY A 169 6.92 -23.97 8.00
CA GLY A 169 7.62 -24.27 9.24
C GLY A 169 6.77 -23.92 10.45
N PHE A 170 7.00 -24.62 11.54
CA PHE A 170 6.35 -24.37 12.82
C PHE A 170 7.45 -24.13 13.86
N ALA A 171 7.29 -23.09 14.67
CA ALA A 171 8.17 -22.83 15.80
C ALA A 171 7.33 -22.78 17.07
N LEU A 172 7.54 -23.77 17.92
CA LEU A 172 7.00 -23.78 19.28
C LEU A 172 7.80 -22.79 20.12
N LYS A 173 7.12 -21.78 20.65
CA LYS A 173 7.68 -20.86 21.63
C LYS A 173 7.03 -21.12 22.98
N HIS A 174 7.86 -21.09 24.02
CA HIS A 174 7.44 -21.16 25.40
C HIS A 174 7.68 -19.80 26.04
N HIS A 175 6.63 -19.15 26.53
CA HIS A 175 6.76 -17.93 27.34
C HIS A 175 5.82 -18.04 28.55
N GLU A 176 6.37 -17.94 29.77
CA GLU A 176 5.58 -17.91 31.01
C GLU A 176 4.60 -19.10 31.19
N GLY A 177 4.93 -20.27 30.63
CA GLY A 177 4.09 -21.47 30.70
C GLY A 177 3.02 -21.56 29.61
N GLU A 178 2.85 -20.53 28.78
CA GLU A 178 2.06 -20.60 27.56
C GLU A 178 2.91 -21.09 26.40
N VAL A 179 2.35 -22.02 25.62
CA VAL A 179 2.93 -22.51 24.37
C VAL A 179 2.16 -21.85 23.23
N TRP A 180 2.87 -21.09 22.40
CA TRP A 180 2.29 -20.64 21.13
C TRP A 180 3.13 -21.14 19.96
N GLU A 181 2.44 -21.43 18.86
CA GLU A 181 3.04 -21.91 17.62
C GLU A 181 3.10 -20.76 16.63
N ASP A 182 4.31 -20.35 16.29
CA ASP A 182 4.54 -19.41 15.19
C ASP A 182 4.58 -20.19 13.88
N PHE A 183 3.87 -19.68 12.88
CA PHE A 183 3.86 -20.17 11.53
C PHE A 183 4.96 -19.47 10.72
N GLY A 184 5.79 -20.25 10.04
CA GLY A 184 6.78 -19.76 9.09
C GLY A 184 6.38 -20.12 7.66
N LEU A 185 6.17 -19.12 6.81
CA LEU A 185 5.86 -19.29 5.39
C LEU A 185 7.11 -19.00 4.57
N GLY A 186 7.68 -20.04 3.97
CA GLY A 186 8.90 -19.97 3.18
C GLY A 186 8.64 -19.73 1.69
N THR A 187 9.42 -18.85 1.08
CA THR A 187 9.39 -18.56 -0.37
C THR A 187 10.77 -18.16 -0.90
N ASN A 188 11.03 -18.44 -2.18
CA ASN A 188 12.21 -18.04 -2.94
C ASN A 188 11.88 -17.05 -4.06
N GLU A 189 10.61 -16.66 -4.24
CA GLU A 189 10.18 -15.77 -5.34
C GLU A 189 10.47 -14.27 -5.08
N LEU A 190 10.94 -13.93 -3.87
CA LEU A 190 11.25 -12.56 -3.49
C LEU A 190 12.68 -12.18 -3.85
N ASN A 191 12.85 -11.05 -4.53
CA ASN A 191 14.17 -10.51 -4.83
C ASN A 191 14.84 -9.90 -3.58
N PRO A 192 16.16 -9.62 -3.60
CA PRO A 192 16.88 -9.11 -2.42
C PRO A 192 16.35 -7.78 -1.87
N GLU A 193 15.85 -6.87 -2.73
CA GLU A 193 15.28 -5.59 -2.33
C GLU A 193 13.97 -5.80 -1.54
N GLN A 194 13.08 -6.66 -2.06
CA GLN A 194 11.83 -7.03 -1.40
C GLN A 194 12.10 -7.71 -0.06
N GLN A 195 13.07 -8.63 0.00
CA GLN A 195 13.45 -9.31 1.24
C GLN A 195 13.95 -8.31 2.30
N LEU A 196 14.79 -7.35 1.89
CA LEU A 196 15.30 -6.32 2.80
C LEU A 196 14.17 -5.41 3.28
N TYR A 197 13.27 -5.01 2.39
CA TYR A 197 12.10 -4.20 2.72
C TYR A 197 11.21 -4.90 3.76
N ILE A 198 10.84 -6.17 3.53
CA ILE A 198 10.01 -6.94 4.45
C ILE A 198 10.68 -7.09 5.83
N LYS A 199 12.00 -7.33 5.86
CA LYS A 199 12.76 -7.36 7.12
C LYS A 199 12.70 -6.03 7.87
N SER A 200 12.75 -4.90 7.15
CA SER A 200 12.72 -3.57 7.76
C SER A 200 11.35 -3.16 8.31
N LEU A 201 10.25 -3.76 7.82
CA LEU A 201 8.90 -3.46 8.28
C LEU A 201 8.65 -3.90 9.74
N GLY A 202 9.27 -5.00 10.18
CA GLY A 202 8.92 -5.62 11.46
C GLY A 202 7.49 -6.14 11.48
N SER A 203 6.80 -6.04 12.63
CA SER A 203 5.42 -6.53 12.76
C SER A 203 4.43 -5.64 12.02
N PHE A 204 3.44 -6.24 11.34
CA PHE A 204 2.41 -5.51 10.62
C PHE A 204 1.03 -5.78 11.23
N PRO A 205 0.21 -4.74 11.50
CA PRO A 205 -1.03 -4.91 12.26
C PRO A 205 -2.15 -5.61 11.48
N LEU A 206 -2.14 -5.55 10.15
CA LEU A 206 -3.16 -6.20 9.32
C LEU A 206 -2.73 -7.63 8.96
N SER A 207 -3.71 -8.52 8.82
CA SER A 207 -3.47 -9.84 8.26
C SER A 207 -3.20 -9.75 6.76
N LEU A 208 -2.26 -10.56 6.30
CA LEU A 208 -2.06 -10.89 4.90
C LEU A 208 -3.04 -11.99 4.50
N ASP A 209 -3.63 -11.84 3.32
CA ASP A 209 -4.43 -12.92 2.75
C ASP A 209 -3.51 -14.00 2.19
N ILE A 210 -3.86 -15.25 2.43
CA ILE A 210 -3.27 -16.40 1.77
C ILE A 210 -4.28 -16.88 0.73
N LEU A 211 -3.85 -16.93 -0.53
CA LEU A 211 -4.70 -17.14 -1.69
C LEU A 211 -4.48 -18.55 -2.27
N ASN A 212 -5.53 -19.15 -2.83
CA ASN A 212 -5.44 -20.41 -3.57
C ASN A 212 -5.04 -20.23 -5.05
N GLU A 213 -5.14 -19.02 -5.59
CA GLU A 213 -4.73 -18.62 -6.94
C GLU A 213 -4.12 -17.20 -6.96
N ARG A 214 -3.49 -16.80 -8.09
CA ARG A 214 -2.74 -15.54 -8.24
C ARG A 214 -3.57 -14.37 -8.78
#